data_AF-V6HZB2-F1
#
_entry.id   AF-V6HZB2-F1
#
_cell.length_a   1.000
_cell.length_b   1.000
_cell.length_c   1.000
_cell.angle_alpha   90.00
_cell.angle_beta   90.00
_cell.angle_gamma   90.00
#
_symmetry.space_group_name_H-M   'P 1'
#
loop_
_entity.id
_entity.type
_entity.pdbx_description
1 polymer ?
#
loop_
_entity_poly.entity_id
_entity_poly.type
_entity_poly.pdbx_seq_one_letter_code
_entity_poly.pdbx_strand_id
1 'polypeptide(L)'
;MFDIYITKFPAPNLIADEYLASLLAARPQDTTGVWLGLSIPYQSAALLAKAITTARGFVKVIAEEYRHPKIATAQALPIAYKEIMRKRDLATIEMGIPVMLGEVVLYGLLDSPRVWIFSAQSPTLQNLGYMPGGIAVNIDKLTGEIVTDHELMADSDRLRLAQGEVFPDE
;
A
#
# COMPACT_ATOMS: atom_id res chain seq x y z
N MET A 1 4.59 12.52 -14.16
CA MET A 1 5.88 11.82 -13.93
C MET A 1 5.66 10.70 -12.91
N PHE A 2 6.49 9.66 -12.94
CA PHE A 2 6.34 8.47 -12.09
C PHE A 2 7.63 8.16 -11.34
N ASP A 3 7.49 7.43 -10.24
CA ASP A 3 8.59 6.92 -9.44
C ASP A 3 8.37 5.46 -9.04
N ILE A 4 9.41 4.85 -8.49
CA ILE A 4 9.39 3.49 -7.99
C ILE A 4 9.48 3.51 -6.48
N TYR A 5 8.53 2.83 -5.84
CA TYR A 5 8.52 2.55 -4.42
C TYR A 5 8.88 1.09 -4.20
N ILE A 6 10.04 0.82 -3.58
CA ILE A 6 10.54 -0.53 -3.31
C ILE A 6 10.11 -0.94 -1.91
N THR A 7 9.33 -2.00 -1.76
CA THR A 7 8.92 -2.56 -0.45
C THR A 7 9.81 -3.70 0.01
N LYS A 8 10.53 -4.35 -0.92
CA LYS A 8 11.57 -5.33 -0.61
C LYS A 8 12.65 -5.28 -1.67
N PHE A 9 13.88 -5.14 -1.21
CA PHE A 9 15.05 -5.16 -2.08
C PHE A 9 15.30 -6.57 -2.63
N PRO A 10 15.70 -6.70 -3.90
CA PRO A 10 16.18 -7.98 -4.43
C PRO A 10 17.43 -8.42 -3.65
N ALA A 11 17.64 -9.73 -3.54
CA ALA A 11 18.87 -10.22 -2.93
C ALA A 11 20.07 -9.78 -3.80
N PRO A 12 21.13 -9.19 -3.23
CA PRO A 12 22.22 -8.55 -3.98
C PRO A 12 22.98 -9.51 -4.91
N ASN A 13 22.90 -10.81 -4.67
CA ASN A 13 23.50 -11.87 -5.46
C ASN A 13 22.69 -12.27 -6.73
N LEU A 14 21.55 -11.62 -7.01
CA LEU A 14 20.66 -11.96 -8.14
C LEU A 14 20.59 -10.89 -9.24
N ILE A 15 21.37 -9.81 -9.13
CA ILE A 15 21.28 -8.66 -10.04
C ILE A 15 22.51 -8.62 -10.93
N ALA A 16 22.32 -8.77 -12.24
CA ALA A 16 23.40 -8.75 -13.23
C ALA A 16 23.90 -7.32 -13.55
N ASP A 17 23.14 -6.29 -13.18
CA ASP A 17 23.46 -4.89 -13.43
C ASP A 17 24.21 -4.28 -12.24
N GLU A 18 25.47 -3.91 -12.44
CA GLU A 18 26.37 -3.35 -11.41
C GLU A 18 25.87 -2.01 -10.85
N TYR A 19 25.20 -1.20 -11.66
CA TYR A 19 24.66 0.09 -11.22
C TYR A 19 23.46 -0.15 -10.28
N LEU A 20 22.55 -1.05 -10.67
CA LEU A 20 21.43 -1.44 -9.82
C LEU A 20 21.92 -2.14 -8.54
N ALA A 21 22.92 -3.03 -8.63
CA ALA A 21 23.51 -3.69 -7.46
C ALA A 21 24.13 -2.68 -6.48
N SER A 22 24.83 -1.65 -6.97
CA SER A 22 25.43 -0.60 -6.12
C SER A 22 24.39 0.25 -5.37
N LEU A 23 23.27 0.58 -6.04
CA LEU A 23 22.16 1.32 -5.43
C LEU A 23 21.47 0.53 -4.31
N LEU A 24 21.41 -0.79 -4.44
CA LEU A 24 20.72 -1.68 -3.50
C LEU A 24 21.64 -2.14 -2.35
N ALA A 25 22.95 -2.29 -2.60
CA ALA A 25 23.94 -2.61 -1.58
C ALA A 25 24.15 -1.48 -0.56
N ALA A 26 23.86 -0.24 -0.95
CA ALA A 26 24.02 0.94 -0.09
C ALA A 26 22.86 1.16 0.91
N ARG A 27 21.81 0.33 0.91
CA ARG A 27 20.62 0.53 1.77
C ARG A 27 20.35 -0.68 2.67
N PRO A 28 20.01 -0.46 3.96
CA PRO A 28 19.76 -1.55 4.90
C PRO A 28 18.63 -2.46 4.40
N GLN A 29 18.72 -3.77 4.69
CA GLN A 29 17.65 -4.74 4.46
C GLN A 29 16.42 -4.54 5.38
N ASP A 30 16.26 -3.34 5.93
CA ASP A 30 15.11 -3.01 6.75
C ASP A 30 13.87 -2.97 5.85
N THR A 31 12.82 -3.64 6.34
CA THR A 31 11.51 -3.85 5.71
C THR A 31 10.71 -2.57 5.45
N THR A 32 11.35 -1.41 5.53
CA THR A 32 10.76 -0.10 5.27
C THR A 32 10.80 0.19 3.78
N GLY A 33 9.63 0.42 3.17
CA GLY A 33 9.59 0.74 1.75
C GLY A 33 10.26 2.08 1.42
N VAL A 34 10.97 2.15 0.29
CA VAL A 34 11.82 3.30 -0.08
C VAL A 34 11.52 3.80 -1.49
N TRP A 35 11.44 5.13 -1.64
CA TRP A 35 11.37 5.79 -2.94
C TRP A 35 12.75 5.82 -3.63
N LEU A 36 12.80 5.53 -4.93
CA LEU A 36 14.03 5.65 -5.71
C LEU A 36 14.36 7.09 -6.12
N GLY A 37 13.38 7.99 -6.18
CA GLY A 37 13.66 9.40 -6.48
C GLY A 37 13.88 9.68 -7.97
N LEU A 38 13.43 8.82 -8.88
CA LEU A 38 13.84 8.87 -10.29
C LEU A 38 13.10 9.90 -11.14
N SER A 39 11.81 10.16 -10.87
CA SER A 39 10.96 11.07 -11.68
C SER A 39 11.12 10.80 -13.18
N ILE A 40 10.53 9.70 -13.65
CA ILE A 40 10.66 9.23 -15.04
C ILE A 40 9.29 9.01 -15.70
N PRO A 41 9.22 8.93 -17.04
CA PRO A 41 8.00 8.52 -17.73
C PRO A 41 7.53 7.13 -17.27
N TYR A 42 6.22 6.89 -17.34
CA TYR A 42 5.58 5.63 -16.91
C TYR A 42 6.23 4.39 -17.55
N GLN A 43 6.50 4.44 -18.85
CA GLN A 43 7.09 3.32 -19.60
C GLN A 43 8.48 2.93 -19.05
N SER A 44 9.32 3.92 -18.75
CA SER A 44 10.63 3.71 -18.13
C SER A 44 10.52 3.15 -16.71
N ALA A 45 9.57 3.67 -15.92
CA ALA A 45 9.30 3.15 -14.58
C ALA A 45 8.81 1.69 -14.61
N ALA A 46 7.95 1.35 -15.57
CA ALA A 46 7.44 0.00 -15.76
C ALA A 46 8.54 -1.00 -16.16
N LEU A 47 9.46 -0.60 -17.05
CA LEU A 47 10.61 -1.42 -17.44
C LEU A 47 11.54 -1.68 -16.26
N LEU A 48 11.86 -0.64 -15.48
CA LEU A 48 12.71 -0.78 -14.30
C LEU A 48 12.02 -1.61 -13.21
N ALA A 49 10.71 -1.42 -13.01
CA ALA A 49 9.93 -2.25 -12.09
C ALA A 49 9.99 -3.74 -12.47
N LYS A 50 9.82 -4.06 -13.77
CA LYS A 50 9.95 -5.43 -14.29
C LYS A 50 11.33 -6.04 -14.03
N ALA A 51 12.40 -5.26 -14.22
CA ALA A 51 13.77 -5.71 -13.93
C ALA A 51 13.96 -6.02 -12.44
N ILE A 52 13.47 -5.15 -11.55
CA ILE A 52 13.56 -5.35 -10.09
C ILE A 52 12.74 -6.58 -9.65
N THR A 53 11.54 -6.77 -10.20
CA THR A 53 10.71 -7.96 -9.92
C THR A 53 11.36 -9.24 -10.41
N THR A 54 12.01 -9.22 -11.58
CA THR A 54 12.75 -10.38 -12.11
C THR A 54 13.92 -10.77 -11.19
N ALA A 55 14.54 -9.80 -10.53
CA ALA A 55 15.54 -10.03 -9.49
C ALA A 55 14.95 -10.46 -8.12
N ARG A 56 13.63 -10.70 -8.03
CA ARG A 56 12.86 -11.01 -6.80
C ARG A 56 12.70 -9.85 -5.81
N GLY A 57 12.86 -8.61 -6.27
CA GLY A 57 12.42 -7.44 -5.50
C GLY A 57 10.90 -7.24 -5.58
N PHE A 58 10.35 -6.46 -4.66
CA PHE A 58 8.95 -6.05 -4.68
C PHE A 58 8.87 -4.53 -4.80
N VAL A 59 8.16 -4.07 -5.82
CA VAL A 59 8.09 -2.65 -6.18
C VAL A 59 6.69 -2.25 -6.63
N LYS A 60 6.38 -0.96 -6.48
CA LYS A 60 5.19 -0.33 -7.03
C LYS A 60 5.60 0.86 -7.88
N VAL A 61 5.03 0.99 -9.08
CA VAL A 61 5.12 2.21 -9.88
C VAL A 61 4.03 3.15 -9.41
N ILE A 62 4.41 4.34 -8.96
CA ILE A 62 3.48 5.31 -8.36
C ILE A 62 3.71 6.67 -9.03
N ALA A 63 2.65 7.48 -9.17
CA ALA A 63 2.82 8.87 -9.59
C ALA A 63 3.72 9.61 -8.59
N GLU A 64 4.65 10.41 -9.11
CA GLU A 64 5.64 11.13 -8.30
C GLU A 64 5.01 12.00 -7.21
N GLU A 65 3.83 12.55 -7.48
CA GLU A 65 3.08 13.43 -6.58
C GLU A 65 2.85 12.80 -5.19
N TYR A 66 2.76 11.47 -5.09
CA TYR A 66 2.58 10.78 -3.81
C TYR A 66 3.81 10.80 -2.90
N ARG A 67 4.99 11.26 -3.38
CA ARG A 67 6.12 11.57 -2.49
C ARG A 67 5.81 12.70 -1.52
N HIS A 68 4.92 13.61 -1.93
CA HIS A 68 4.54 14.81 -1.19
C HIS A 68 3.02 14.79 -0.96
N PRO A 69 2.56 14.11 0.11
CA PRO A 69 1.14 14.05 0.44
C PRO A 69 0.54 15.46 0.51
N LYS A 70 -0.57 15.70 -0.19
CA LYS A 70 -1.35 16.94 -0.08
C LYS A 70 -2.23 16.93 1.17
N ILE A 71 -2.62 15.73 1.60
CA ILE A 71 -3.38 15.50 2.81
C ILE A 71 -2.43 14.97 3.88
N ALA A 72 -2.26 15.72 4.96
CA ALA A 72 -1.51 15.29 6.12
C ALA A 72 -2.30 14.27 6.95
N THR A 73 -1.60 13.46 7.74
CA THR A 73 -2.21 12.46 8.63
C THR A 73 -3.23 13.09 9.59
N ALA A 74 -2.95 14.27 10.13
CA ALA A 74 -3.85 15.01 11.01
C ALA A 74 -5.18 15.42 10.33
N GLN A 75 -5.15 15.66 9.01
CA GLN A 75 -6.36 15.96 8.23
C GLN A 75 -7.13 14.70 7.85
N ALA A 76 -6.42 13.60 7.59
CA ALA A 76 -7.03 12.32 7.23
C ALA A 76 -7.68 11.60 8.42
N LEU A 77 -7.11 11.74 9.63
CA LEU A 77 -7.59 11.06 10.84
C LEU A 77 -9.09 11.26 11.14
N PRO A 78 -9.66 12.48 11.14
CA PRO A 78 -11.09 12.66 11.39
C PRO A 78 -11.98 12.02 10.32
N ILE A 79 -11.54 11.99 9.06
CA ILE A 79 -12.23 11.30 7.96
C ILE A 79 -12.23 9.79 8.24
N ALA A 80 -11.06 9.25 8.60
CA ALA A 80 -10.91 7.84 8.91
C ALA A 80 -11.76 7.42 10.10
N TYR A 81 -11.73 8.21 11.17
CA TYR A 81 -12.50 7.94 12.38
C TYR A 81 -13.99 7.85 12.09
N LYS A 82 -14.54 8.82 11.35
CA LYS A 82 -15.96 8.84 10.97
C LYS A 82 -16.34 7.58 10.18
N GLU A 83 -15.50 7.19 9.22
CA GLU A 83 -15.77 6.02 8.38
C GLU A 83 -15.62 4.70 9.14
N ILE A 84 -14.64 4.59 10.03
CA ILE A 84 -14.46 3.41 10.90
C ILE A 84 -15.66 3.26 11.84
N MET A 85 -16.17 4.35 12.42
CA MET A 85 -17.39 4.30 13.25
C MET A 85 -18.61 3.89 12.42
N ARG A 86 -18.75 4.41 11.19
CA ARG A 86 -19.83 4.00 10.28
C ARG A 86 -19.77 2.50 9.97
N LYS A 87 -18.58 1.97 9.66
CA LYS A 87 -18.37 0.53 9.41
C LYS A 87 -18.63 -0.32 10.66
N ARG A 88 -18.27 0.15 11.86
CA ARG A 88 -18.59 -0.51 13.14
C ARG A 88 -20.09 -0.65 13.33
N ASP A 89 -20.84 0.42 13.07
CA ASP A 89 -22.29 0.43 13.26
C ASP A 89 -22.97 -0.56 12.31
N LEU A 90 -22.54 -0.59 11.05
CA LEU A 90 -23.00 -1.60 10.09
C LEU A 90 -22.69 -3.03 10.55
N ALA A 91 -21.44 -3.30 10.95
CA ALA A 91 -21.05 -4.62 11.44
C ALA A 91 -21.85 -5.03 12.70
N THR A 92 -22.15 -4.08 13.59
CA THR A 92 -22.98 -4.33 14.77
C THR A 92 -24.41 -4.72 14.40
N ILE A 93 -25.00 -4.05 13.41
CA ILE A 93 -26.33 -4.36 12.89
C ILE A 93 -26.34 -5.74 12.22
N GLU A 94 -25.37 -6.00 11.34
CA GLU A 94 -25.27 -7.23 10.57
C GLU A 94 -25.02 -8.47 11.45
N MET A 95 -24.18 -8.34 12.47
CA MET A 95 -23.85 -9.45 13.37
C MET A 95 -24.85 -9.61 14.53
N GLY A 96 -25.70 -8.61 14.77
CA GLY A 96 -26.62 -8.59 15.92
C GLY A 96 -25.91 -8.52 17.27
N ILE A 97 -24.62 -8.17 17.30
CA ILE A 97 -23.82 -8.02 18.53
C ILE A 97 -23.01 -6.72 18.50
N PRO A 98 -22.80 -6.05 19.65
CA PRO A 98 -21.98 -4.84 19.70
C PRO A 98 -20.53 -5.08 19.28
N VAL A 99 -20.09 -4.42 18.21
CA VAL A 99 -18.68 -4.41 17.79
C VAL A 99 -17.94 -3.33 18.57
N MET A 100 -17.11 -3.74 19.52
CA MET A 100 -16.25 -2.83 20.28
C MET A 100 -14.97 -2.57 19.51
N LEU A 101 -14.57 -1.30 19.42
CA LEU A 101 -13.32 -0.87 18.78
C LEU A 101 -12.36 -0.29 19.81
N GLY A 102 -11.07 -0.56 19.63
CA GLY A 102 -9.99 0.20 20.26
C GLY A 102 -9.80 1.57 19.61
N GLU A 103 -8.65 2.19 19.91
CA GLU A 103 -8.27 3.47 19.31
C GLU A 103 -8.05 3.34 17.79
N VAL A 104 -8.44 4.39 17.06
CA VAL A 104 -8.12 4.53 15.64
C VAL A 104 -6.69 5.01 15.53
N VAL A 105 -5.81 4.17 15.00
CA VAL A 105 -4.39 4.45 14.84
C VAL A 105 -3.99 4.42 13.37
N LEU A 106 -2.96 5.17 13.04
CA LEU A 106 -2.33 5.09 11.72
C LEU A 106 -1.58 3.76 11.63
N TYR A 107 -2.04 2.89 10.75
CA TYR A 107 -1.47 1.59 10.47
C TYR A 107 -0.48 1.68 9.33
N GLY A 108 0.71 1.07 9.50
CA GLY A 108 1.66 0.85 8.40
C GLY A 108 1.93 2.10 7.55
N LEU A 109 2.58 3.11 8.14
CA LEU A 109 3.01 4.37 7.46
C LEU A 109 3.69 4.14 6.10
N LEU A 110 4.23 2.94 5.86
CA LEU A 110 5.12 2.59 4.76
C LEU A 110 4.60 1.45 3.86
N ASP A 111 3.48 0.80 4.17
CA ASP A 111 3.03 -0.35 3.37
C ASP A 111 2.28 0.06 2.10
N SER A 112 1.76 1.29 2.10
CA SER A 112 1.13 1.88 0.93
C SER A 112 1.64 3.30 0.65
N PRO A 113 2.38 3.50 -0.45
CA PRO A 113 2.85 4.82 -0.83
C PRO A 113 1.70 5.78 -1.17
N ARG A 114 0.52 5.27 -1.54
CA ARG A 114 -0.62 6.08 -2.03
C ARG A 114 -1.61 6.53 -0.97
N VAL A 115 -1.84 5.70 0.06
CA VAL A 115 -2.90 5.92 1.03
C VAL A 115 -2.35 5.99 2.44
N TRP A 116 -3.00 6.78 3.29
CA TRP A 116 -2.93 6.60 4.73
C TRP A 116 -3.87 5.46 5.11
N ILE A 117 -3.37 4.45 5.80
CA ILE A 117 -4.19 3.34 6.28
C ILE A 117 -4.44 3.57 7.76
N PHE A 118 -5.69 3.76 8.15
CA PHE A 118 -6.07 3.83 9.56
C PHE A 118 -6.81 2.57 9.95
N SER A 119 -6.56 2.06 11.14
CA SER A 119 -7.26 0.89 11.65
C SER A 119 -7.63 1.03 13.12
N ALA A 120 -8.70 0.35 13.50
CA ALA A 120 -9.07 0.11 14.89
C ALA A 120 -9.28 -1.39 15.09
N GLN A 121 -8.56 -1.96 16.05
CA GLN A 121 -8.68 -3.37 16.41
C GLN A 121 -9.98 -3.62 17.17
N SER A 122 -10.58 -4.80 16.98
CA SER A 122 -11.82 -5.18 17.65
C SER A 122 -11.66 -6.53 18.36
N PRO A 123 -11.62 -6.54 19.71
CA PRO A 123 -11.65 -7.80 20.46
C PRO A 123 -12.87 -8.65 20.11
N THR A 124 -14.02 -8.03 19.83
CA THR A 124 -15.24 -8.72 19.38
C THR A 124 -14.97 -9.50 18.08
N LEU A 125 -14.43 -8.84 17.05
CA LEU A 125 -14.15 -9.49 15.76
C LEU A 125 -13.05 -10.55 15.87
N GLN A 126 -12.02 -10.31 16.69
CA GLN A 126 -10.96 -11.29 16.94
C GLN A 126 -11.50 -12.56 17.61
N ASN A 127 -12.35 -12.42 18.63
CA ASN A 127 -12.97 -13.56 19.32
C ASN A 127 -13.91 -14.37 18.41
N LEU A 128 -14.48 -13.74 17.38
CA LEU A 128 -15.26 -14.41 16.34
C LEU A 128 -14.40 -15.03 15.24
N GLY A 129 -13.07 -14.90 15.31
CA GLY A 129 -12.14 -15.50 14.35
C GLY A 129 -11.91 -14.71 13.07
N TYR A 130 -12.35 -13.44 12.99
CA TYR A 130 -12.02 -12.58 11.85
C TYR A 130 -10.53 -12.20 11.90
N MET A 131 -9.84 -12.31 10.75
CA MET A 131 -8.47 -11.80 10.57
C MET A 131 -8.48 -10.71 9.48
N PRO A 132 -7.93 -9.51 9.73
CA PRO A 132 -7.08 -9.13 10.87
C PRO A 132 -7.83 -8.78 12.18
N GLY A 133 -9.16 -8.96 12.25
CA GLY A 133 -9.91 -8.77 13.49
C GLY A 133 -10.08 -7.29 13.88
N GLY A 134 -10.14 -6.42 12.88
CA GLY A 134 -10.33 -4.98 13.07
C GLY A 134 -10.99 -4.36 11.84
N ILE A 135 -11.27 -3.06 11.93
CA ILE A 135 -11.82 -2.27 10.84
C ILE A 135 -10.73 -1.33 10.36
N ALA A 136 -10.47 -1.34 9.06
CA ALA A 136 -9.53 -0.44 8.41
C ALA A 136 -10.21 0.47 7.38
N VAL A 137 -9.57 1.59 7.12
CA VAL A 137 -9.94 2.51 6.04
C VAL A 137 -8.68 3.09 5.41
N ASN A 138 -8.70 3.18 4.10
CA ASN A 138 -7.62 3.76 3.30
C ASN A 138 -8.05 5.15 2.86
N ILE A 139 -7.18 6.15 3.02
CA ILE A 139 -7.44 7.52 2.59
C ILE A 139 -6.37 7.95 1.60
N ASP A 140 -6.78 8.39 0.42
CA ASP A 140 -5.86 8.87 -0.61
C ASP A 140 -5.04 10.08 -0.12
N LYS A 141 -3.71 10.01 -0.29
CA LYS A 141 -2.79 11.07 0.19
C LYS A 141 -2.86 12.36 -0.63
N LEU A 142 -3.44 12.33 -1.82
CA LEU A 142 -3.59 13.49 -2.71
C LEU A 142 -4.99 14.11 -2.63
N THR A 143 -6.04 13.29 -2.55
CA THR A 143 -7.44 13.77 -2.59
C THR A 143 -8.14 13.76 -1.23
N GLY A 144 -7.72 12.88 -0.30
CA GLY A 144 -8.40 12.68 0.98
C GLY A 144 -9.65 11.81 0.88
N GLU A 145 -9.91 11.22 -0.28
CA GLU A 145 -11.03 10.32 -0.51
C GLU A 145 -10.78 8.94 0.12
N ILE A 146 -11.87 8.27 0.50
CA ILE A 146 -11.81 6.89 1.00
C ILE A 146 -11.60 5.97 -0.20
N VAL A 147 -10.54 5.17 -0.15
CA VAL A 147 -10.20 4.19 -1.19
C VAL A 147 -10.58 2.79 -0.71
N THR A 148 -11.32 2.07 -1.54
CA THR A 148 -11.70 0.69 -1.29
C THR A 148 -10.55 -0.26 -1.61
N ASP A 149 -10.58 -1.47 -1.02
CA ASP A 149 -9.54 -2.47 -1.31
C ASP A 149 -9.57 -2.91 -2.78
N HIS A 150 -10.75 -2.92 -3.41
CA HIS A 150 -10.90 -3.19 -4.84
C HIS A 150 -10.16 -2.16 -5.69
N GLU A 151 -10.23 -0.87 -5.35
CA GLU A 151 -9.51 0.19 -6.07
C GLU A 151 -7.98 0.06 -5.88
N LEU A 152 -7.53 -0.39 -4.70
CA LEU A 152 -6.11 -0.67 -4.46
C LEU A 152 -5.62 -1.88 -5.27
N MET A 153 -6.45 -2.92 -5.43
CA MET A 153 -6.14 -4.11 -6.22
C MET A 153 -6.16 -3.85 -7.73
N ALA A 154 -7.18 -3.14 -8.22
CA ALA A 154 -7.35 -2.84 -9.65
C ALA A 154 -6.16 -2.07 -10.25
N ASP A 155 -5.50 -1.21 -9.47
CA ASP A 155 -4.30 -0.52 -9.93
C ASP A 155 -3.05 -1.41 -9.95
N SER A 156 -2.99 -2.43 -9.09
CA SER A 156 -1.94 -3.47 -9.16
C SER A 156 -2.12 -4.36 -10.40
N ASP A 157 -3.37 -4.66 -10.76
CA ASP A 157 -3.69 -5.49 -11.94
C ASP A 157 -3.53 -4.73 -13.26
N ARG A 158 -3.86 -3.42 -13.30
CA ARG A 158 -3.52 -2.56 -14.44
C ARG A 158 -2.01 -2.49 -14.69
N LEU A 159 -1.21 -2.48 -13.62
CA LEU A 159 0.25 -2.54 -13.72
C LEU A 159 0.73 -3.89 -14.26
N ARG A 160 0.12 -5.01 -13.86
CA ARG A 160 0.42 -6.36 -14.38
C ARG A 160 0.05 -6.55 -15.84
N LEU A 161 -1.14 -6.09 -16.23
CA LEU A 161 -1.61 -6.11 -17.61
C LEU A 161 -0.73 -5.24 -18.51
N ALA A 162 -0.31 -4.06 -18.04
CA ALA A 162 0.65 -3.21 -18.76
C ALA A 162 2.05 -3.83 -18.87
N GLN A 163 2.39 -4.79 -17.99
CA GLN A 163 3.65 -5.55 -18.02
C GLN A 163 3.59 -6.82 -18.89
N GLY A 164 2.42 -7.14 -19.46
CA GLY A 164 2.22 -8.29 -20.33
C GLY A 164 2.07 -9.62 -19.58
N GLU A 165 1.73 -9.60 -18.28
CA GLU A 165 1.35 -10.82 -17.56
C GLU A 165 -0.04 -11.26 -18.03
N VAL A 166 -0.11 -12.41 -18.71
CA VAL A 166 -1.35 -13.08 -19.07
C VAL A 166 -1.75 -13.94 -17.87
N PHE A 167 -2.96 -13.72 -17.34
CA PHE A 167 -3.52 -14.59 -16.30
C PHE A 167 -3.64 -16.02 -16.86
N PRO A 168 -3.21 -17.07 -16.14
CA PRO A 168 -3.65 -18.41 -16.50
C PRO A 168 -5.16 -18.44 -16.32
N ASP A 169 -5.89 -18.73 -17.40
CA ASP A 169 -7.33 -18.96 -17.36
C ASP A 169 -7.63 -20.00 -16.27
N GLU A 170 -8.59 -19.68 -15.39
CA GLU A 170 -9.14 -20.58 -14.37
C GLU A 170 -9.67 -21.90 -14.96
#